data_AF-A0A8J7PEK3-F1
#
_entry.id   AF-A0A8J7PEK3-F1
#
_cell.length_a   1.000
_cell.length_b   1.000
_cell.length_c   1.000
_cell.angle_alpha   90.00
_cell.angle_beta   90.00
_cell.angle_gamma   90.00
#
_symmetry.space_group_name_H-M   'P 1'
#
loop_
_entity.id
_entity.type
_entity.pdbx_description
1 polymer ?
#
loop_
_entity_poly.entity_id
_entity_poly.type
_entity_poly.pdbx_seq_one_letter_code
_entity_poly.pdbx_strand_id
1 'polypeptide(L)'
;MKESKTINKPTKPSPGMEYVLTVARVGFGGNTGDGKYFYAFSQHPIHIIGKKGAFQMTFTLSDETHEDIIITNGVSGDTGYQVMIDPETNGRSAWATNTNSENTLFTFGLVLQNKRTNEYLICDPEVINVPDPHPTP
;
A
#
# COMPACT_ATOMS: atom_id res chain seq x y z
N MET A 1 20.45 -14.61 -30.83
CA MET A 1 19.67 -13.41 -30.43
C MET A 1 18.84 -13.79 -29.22
N LYS A 2 19.04 -13.13 -28.07
CA LYS A 2 18.21 -13.32 -26.88
C LYS A 2 17.01 -12.38 -27.01
N GLU A 3 15.80 -12.94 -27.05
CA GLU A 3 14.57 -12.15 -27.03
C GLU A 3 14.45 -11.45 -25.67
N SER A 4 14.46 -10.12 -25.70
CA SER A 4 14.21 -9.28 -24.54
C SER A 4 12.71 -9.34 -24.26
N LYS A 5 12.30 -10.04 -23.20
CA LYS A 5 10.91 -9.97 -22.71
C LYS A 5 10.63 -8.55 -22.27
N THR A 6 9.86 -7.82 -23.07
CA THR A 6 9.31 -6.52 -22.70
C THR A 6 8.38 -6.74 -21.52
N ILE A 7 8.77 -6.26 -20.34
CA ILE A 7 7.90 -6.22 -19.16
C ILE A 7 6.83 -5.17 -19.49
N ASN A 8 5.64 -5.62 -19.85
CA ASN A 8 4.50 -4.74 -20.06
C ASN A 8 4.24 -3.98 -18.75
N LYS A 9 4.36 -2.66 -18.79
CA LYS A 9 3.95 -1.78 -17.70
C LYS A 9 2.47 -2.08 -17.40
N PRO A 10 2.10 -2.41 -16.16
CA PRO A 10 0.72 -2.81 -15.86
C PRO A 10 -0.25 -1.69 -16.22
N THR A 11 -1.15 -1.97 -17.16
CA THR A 11 -2.27 -1.10 -17.52
C THR A 11 -3.30 -1.09 -16.40
N LYS A 12 -3.81 0.09 -16.04
CA LYS A 12 -4.79 0.32 -14.97
C LYS A 12 -5.94 -0.73 -15.02
N PRO A 13 -5.99 -1.70 -14.09
CA PRO A 13 -7.08 -2.67 -13.99
C PRO A 13 -8.39 -2.05 -13.46
N SER A 14 -9.47 -2.81 -13.52
CA SER A 14 -10.82 -2.55 -12.96
C SER A 14 -10.78 -1.92 -11.55
N PRO A 15 -11.79 -1.13 -11.13
CA PRO A 15 -11.72 -0.34 -9.89
C PRO A 15 -11.41 -1.25 -8.70
N GLY A 16 -10.16 -1.16 -8.24
CA GLY A 16 -9.68 -1.81 -7.03
C GLY A 16 -10.34 -1.22 -5.80
N MET A 17 -10.08 -1.79 -4.63
CA MET A 17 -10.46 -1.14 -3.37
C MET A 17 -9.57 0.09 -3.16
N GLU A 18 -10.19 1.19 -2.77
CA GLU A 18 -9.48 2.45 -2.48
C GLU A 18 -9.38 2.67 -0.97
N TYR A 19 -8.19 3.04 -0.53
CA TYR A 19 -7.88 3.33 0.86
C TYR A 19 -7.18 4.69 0.94
N VAL A 20 -7.57 5.47 1.93
CA VAL A 20 -6.92 6.75 2.25
C VAL A 20 -5.90 6.55 3.37
N LEU A 21 -4.73 7.17 3.24
CA LEU A 21 -3.67 7.26 4.25
C LEU A 21 -3.49 8.71 4.69
N THR A 22 -3.71 8.98 5.97
CA THR A 22 -3.39 10.28 6.57
C THR A 22 -2.06 10.18 7.31
N VAL A 23 -1.17 11.15 7.11
CA VAL A 23 0.10 11.26 7.82
C VAL A 23 0.28 12.68 8.34
N ALA A 24 0.51 12.81 9.64
CA ALA A 24 0.78 14.08 10.29
C ALA A 24 2.12 14.02 11.01
N ARG A 25 2.89 15.12 10.94
CA ARG A 25 4.06 15.31 11.81
C ARG A 25 3.59 15.76 13.19
N VAL A 26 4.09 15.11 14.23
CA VAL A 26 3.76 15.38 15.62
C VAL A 26 5.02 15.67 16.43
N GLY A 27 4.87 16.37 17.56
CA GLY A 27 6.00 16.68 18.45
C GLY A 27 6.52 15.45 19.21
N PHE A 28 5.63 14.51 19.52
CA PHE A 28 5.91 13.24 20.20
C PHE A 28 4.69 12.30 20.08
N GLY A 29 4.88 11.01 20.36
CA GLY A 29 3.79 10.01 20.40
C GLY A 29 3.33 9.48 19.04
N GLY A 30 4.09 9.77 17.97
CA GLY A 30 3.85 9.19 16.66
C GLY A 30 4.09 7.68 16.62
N ASN A 31 3.48 7.00 15.65
CA ASN A 31 3.63 5.56 15.40
C ASN A 31 4.66 5.23 14.31
N THR A 32 5.33 6.23 13.71
CA THR A 32 6.41 6.02 12.75
C THR A 32 7.46 7.15 12.79
N GLY A 33 8.56 6.98 12.08
CA GLY A 33 9.64 7.98 11.94
C GLY A 33 10.17 8.46 13.29
N ASP A 34 10.60 7.52 14.14
CA ASP A 34 11.10 7.77 15.50
C ASP A 34 10.13 8.56 16.40
N GLY A 35 8.82 8.34 16.23
CA GLY A 35 7.78 8.97 17.03
C GLY A 35 7.43 10.41 16.61
N LYS A 36 8.00 10.89 15.50
CA LYS A 36 7.74 12.24 14.96
C LYS A 36 6.58 12.29 13.98
N TYR A 37 6.04 11.15 13.59
CA TYR A 37 4.95 11.06 12.63
C TYR A 37 3.88 10.11 13.14
N PHE A 38 2.63 10.52 13.00
CA PHE A 38 1.47 9.68 13.21
C PHE A 38 0.82 9.41 11.86
N TYR A 39 0.56 8.15 11.55
CA TYR A 39 -0.19 7.75 10.37
C TYR A 39 -1.44 6.95 10.74
N ALA A 40 -2.47 7.05 9.91
CA ALA A 40 -3.68 6.24 10.01
C ALA A 40 -4.22 5.93 8.61
N PHE A 41 -4.68 4.70 8.43
CA PHE A 41 -5.43 4.31 7.25
C PHE A 41 -6.94 4.46 7.51
N SER A 42 -7.69 4.85 6.48
CA SER A 42 -9.16 4.92 6.51
C SER A 42 -9.84 3.63 6.94
N GLN A 43 -9.17 2.49 6.75
CA GLN A 43 -9.56 1.19 7.27
C GLN A 43 -8.31 0.46 7.77
N HIS A 44 -8.38 -0.07 9.00
CA HIS A 44 -7.32 -0.86 9.60
C HIS A 44 -7.91 -1.79 10.68
N PRO A 45 -7.70 -3.11 10.62
CA PRO A 45 -7.07 -3.84 9.51
C PRO A 45 -7.91 -3.79 8.22
N ILE A 46 -7.27 -4.04 7.08
CA ILE A 46 -7.93 -4.13 5.77
C ILE A 46 -8.37 -5.56 5.51
N HIS A 47 -9.66 -5.76 5.25
CA HIS A 47 -10.22 -7.08 4.95
C HIS A 47 -10.54 -7.23 3.46
N ILE A 48 -9.85 -8.15 2.79
CA ILE A 48 -10.12 -8.56 1.40
C ILE A 48 -11.01 -9.80 1.46
N ILE A 49 -12.33 -9.61 1.35
CA ILE A 49 -13.31 -10.69 1.50
C ILE A 49 -13.61 -11.36 0.16
N GLY A 50 -13.44 -12.69 0.09
CA GLY A 50 -13.89 -13.50 -1.04
C GLY A 50 -13.19 -13.23 -2.39
N LYS A 51 -12.10 -12.45 -2.40
CA LYS A 51 -11.30 -12.22 -3.60
C LYS A 51 -10.22 -13.30 -3.69
N LYS A 52 -10.18 -13.98 -4.84
CA LYS A 52 -9.13 -14.94 -5.19
C LYS A 52 -8.40 -14.45 -6.44
N GLY A 53 -7.06 -14.54 -6.45
CA GLY A 53 -6.22 -14.11 -7.57
C GLY A 53 -5.81 -12.64 -7.49
N ALA A 54 -5.20 -12.13 -8.56
CA ALA A 54 -4.63 -10.78 -8.60
C ALA A 54 -5.70 -9.71 -8.37
N PHE A 55 -5.57 -9.00 -7.26
CA PHE A 55 -6.46 -7.94 -6.82
C PHE A 55 -5.67 -6.65 -6.57
N GLN A 56 -6.13 -5.54 -7.13
CA GLN A 56 -5.48 -4.25 -6.96
C GLN A 56 -6.14 -3.44 -5.84
N MET A 57 -5.32 -2.77 -5.06
CA MET A 57 -5.68 -1.79 -4.06
C MET A 57 -5.01 -0.46 -4.41
N THR A 58 -5.71 0.64 -4.22
CA THR A 58 -5.16 1.99 -4.38
C THR A 58 -5.06 2.64 -3.01
N PHE A 59 -3.88 3.18 -2.70
CA PHE A 59 -3.65 3.95 -1.49
C PHE A 59 -3.38 5.41 -1.86
N THR A 60 -4.15 6.34 -1.31
CA THR A 60 -4.01 7.78 -1.60
C THR A 60 -3.77 8.56 -0.31
N LEU A 61 -2.81 9.47 -0.33
CA LEU A 61 -2.58 10.40 0.77
C LEU A 61 -3.76 11.37 0.89
N SER A 62 -4.37 11.45 2.08
CA SER A 62 -5.47 12.38 2.35
C SER A 62 -5.07 13.84 2.11
N ASP A 63 -6.05 14.70 1.88
CA ASP A 63 -5.83 16.15 1.76
C ASP A 63 -5.27 16.77 3.05
N GLU A 64 -5.51 16.13 4.21
CA GLU A 64 -4.92 16.52 5.50
C GLU A 64 -3.42 16.18 5.62
N THR A 65 -2.89 15.33 4.72
CA THR A 65 -1.47 15.00 4.69
C THR A 65 -0.73 16.12 3.97
N HIS A 66 0.18 16.78 4.69
CA HIS A 66 1.00 17.87 4.17
C HIS A 66 1.66 17.53 2.81
N GLU A 67 1.69 18.48 1.87
CA GLU A 67 2.15 18.27 0.48
C GLU A 67 3.61 17.80 0.34
N ASP A 68 4.50 18.24 1.24
CA ASP A 68 5.90 17.78 1.29
C ASP A 68 6.04 16.28 1.61
N ILE A 69 5.00 15.63 2.14
CA ILE A 69 5.00 14.20 2.38
C ILE A 69 4.51 13.50 1.13
N ILE A 70 5.37 12.66 0.55
CA ILE A 70 5.09 11.91 -0.68
C ILE A 70 5.37 10.42 -0.51
N ILE A 71 4.67 9.59 -1.28
CA ILE A 71 4.97 8.16 -1.42
C ILE A 71 6.10 8.02 -2.43
N THR A 72 7.18 7.33 -2.04
CA THR A 72 8.38 7.15 -2.87
C THR A 72 8.62 5.71 -3.27
N ASN A 73 8.17 4.75 -2.46
CA ASN A 73 8.33 3.33 -2.75
C ASN A 73 7.32 2.49 -1.95
N GLY A 74 7.33 1.19 -2.18
CA GLY A 74 6.75 0.21 -1.26
C GLY A 74 7.72 -0.90 -0.93
N VAL A 75 7.51 -1.52 0.22
CA VAL A 75 8.24 -2.70 0.68
C VAL A 75 7.24 -3.78 1.05
N SER A 76 7.48 -5.02 0.63
CA SER A 76 6.64 -6.15 1.03
C SER A 76 7.40 -6.99 2.05
N GLY A 77 6.71 -7.44 3.10
CA GLY A 77 7.27 -8.39 4.06
C GLY A 77 7.28 -9.83 3.55
N ASP A 78 6.62 -10.10 2.42
CA ASP A 78 6.36 -11.46 1.97
C ASP A 78 7.50 -12.04 1.12
N THR A 79 7.92 -13.26 1.43
CA THR A 79 9.06 -13.98 0.82
C THR A 79 8.84 -14.45 -0.63
N GLY A 80 7.84 -13.92 -1.34
CA GLY A 80 7.40 -14.50 -2.63
C GLY A 80 6.86 -13.54 -3.69
N TYR A 81 7.13 -12.22 -3.63
CA TYR A 81 6.60 -11.22 -4.59
C TYR A 81 5.07 -11.16 -4.69
N GLN A 82 4.37 -11.61 -3.65
CA GLN A 82 2.92 -11.72 -3.67
C GLN A 82 2.21 -10.36 -3.64
N VAL A 83 2.93 -9.31 -3.21
CA VAL A 83 2.48 -7.92 -3.24
C VAL A 83 3.49 -7.09 -4.01
N MET A 84 3.04 -6.47 -5.09
CA MET A 84 3.81 -5.45 -5.83
C MET A 84 3.25 -4.08 -5.50
N ILE A 85 4.11 -3.11 -5.19
CA ILE A 85 3.72 -1.75 -4.85
C ILE A 85 4.38 -0.79 -5.81
N ASP A 86 3.57 -0.03 -6.52
CA ASP A 86 4.02 0.96 -7.50
C ASP A 86 3.48 2.34 -7.10
N PRO A 87 4.36 3.26 -6.65
CA PRO A 87 4.00 4.66 -6.47
C PRO A 87 3.59 5.29 -7.81
N GLU A 88 2.53 6.10 -7.78
CA GLU A 88 2.16 6.93 -8.92
C GLU A 88 3.12 8.12 -9.06
N THR A 89 3.23 8.66 -10.27
CA THR A 89 4.11 9.82 -10.55
C THR A 89 3.69 11.10 -9.83
N ASN A 90 2.46 11.16 -9.30
CA ASN A 90 1.98 12.29 -8.50
C ASN A 90 2.58 12.32 -7.08
N GLY A 91 3.20 11.22 -6.62
CA GLY A 91 3.72 11.09 -5.24
C GLY A 91 2.64 11.09 -4.16
N ARG A 92 1.36 11.05 -4.53
CA ARG A 92 0.20 11.09 -3.62
C ARG A 92 -0.56 9.77 -3.59
N SER A 93 -0.32 8.89 -4.56
CA SER A 93 -0.96 7.59 -4.61
C SER A 93 0.05 6.48 -4.88
N ALA A 94 -0.31 5.25 -4.50
CA ALA A 94 0.37 4.04 -4.90
C ALA A 94 -0.65 2.93 -5.15
N TRP A 95 -0.33 2.03 -6.09
CA TRP A 95 -1.07 0.79 -6.28
C TRP A 95 -0.36 -0.33 -5.57
N ALA A 96 -1.12 -1.18 -4.89
CA ALA A 96 -0.64 -2.46 -4.39
C ALA A 96 -1.42 -3.58 -5.09
N THR A 97 -0.73 -4.53 -5.71
CA THR A 97 -1.36 -5.71 -6.31
C THR A 97 -1.12 -6.90 -5.42
N ASN A 98 -2.17 -7.39 -4.75
CA ASN A 98 -2.17 -8.64 -4.02
C ASN A 98 -2.44 -9.81 -4.98
N THR A 99 -1.50 -10.73 -5.10
CA THR A 99 -1.62 -11.94 -5.94
C THR A 99 -1.81 -13.22 -5.13
N ASN A 100 -1.93 -13.10 -3.80
CA ASN A 100 -2.11 -14.23 -2.91
C ASN A 100 -3.52 -14.84 -3.08
N SER A 101 -3.56 -16.16 -3.29
CA SER A 101 -4.79 -16.95 -3.46
C SER A 101 -5.27 -17.62 -2.17
N GLU A 102 -4.45 -17.60 -1.13
CA GLU A 102 -4.70 -18.24 0.15
C GLU A 102 -5.33 -17.25 1.15
N ASN A 103 -6.07 -17.82 2.09
CA ASN A 103 -6.55 -17.07 3.26
C ASN A 103 -5.37 -16.85 4.21
N THR A 104 -4.80 -15.65 4.18
CA THR A 104 -3.62 -15.30 4.97
C THR A 104 -3.67 -13.86 5.43
N LEU A 105 -2.94 -13.60 6.52
CA LEU A 105 -2.46 -12.28 6.87
C LEU A 105 -1.20 -11.99 6.05
N PHE A 106 -1.07 -10.78 5.52
CA PHE A 106 0.16 -10.30 4.94
C PHE A 106 0.37 -8.82 5.26
N THR A 107 1.63 -8.39 5.24
CA THR A 107 2.01 -7.03 5.59
C THR A 107 2.89 -6.44 4.50
N PHE A 108 2.68 -5.17 4.21
CA PHE A 108 3.57 -4.37 3.39
C PHE A 108 3.66 -2.97 3.97
N GLY A 109 4.67 -2.20 3.56
CA GLY A 109 4.86 -0.81 3.95
C GLY A 109 4.85 0.10 2.74
N LEU A 110 4.12 1.20 2.83
CA LEU A 110 4.31 2.36 1.96
C LEU A 110 5.48 3.15 2.52
N VAL A 111 6.50 3.36 1.70
CA VAL A 111 7.65 4.20 2.04
C VAL A 111 7.33 5.63 1.61
N LEU A 112 7.30 6.52 2.58
CA LEU A 112 7.07 7.93 2.38
C LEU A 112 8.33 8.73 2.69
N GLN A 113 8.45 9.89 2.06
CA GLN A 113 9.50 10.87 2.34
C GLN A 113 8.85 12.21 2.63
N ASN A 114 9.28 12.86 3.72
CA ASN A 114 9.04 14.28 3.92
C ASN A 114 10.14 15.08 3.22
N LYS A 115 9.83 15.68 2.06
CA LYS A 115 10.80 16.44 1.25
C LYS A 115 11.41 17.63 1.98
N ARG A 116 10.70 18.21 2.95
CA ARG A 116 11.18 19.36 3.72
C ARG A 116 12.32 18.99 4.66
N THR A 117 12.22 17.83 5.31
CA THR A 117 13.20 17.38 6.31
C THR A 117 14.13 16.28 5.80
N ASN A 118 13.83 15.73 4.63
CA ASN A 118 14.48 14.55 4.07
C ASN A 118 14.38 13.30 4.97
N GLU A 119 13.36 13.25 5.84
CA GLU A 119 13.07 12.09 6.69
C GLU A 119 12.26 11.05 5.90
N TYR A 120 12.59 9.78 6.08
CA TYR A 120 11.83 8.65 5.55
C TYR A 120 11.00 8.02 6.66
N LEU A 121 9.81 7.57 6.29
CA LEU A 121 8.91 6.86 7.19
C LEU A 121 8.23 5.71 6.45
N ILE A 122 7.86 4.68 7.21
CA ILE A 122 7.15 3.51 6.70
C ILE A 122 5.76 3.52 7.33
N CYS A 123 4.74 3.41 6.49
CA CYS A 123 3.34 3.26 6.90
C CYS A 123 2.83 1.90 6.43
N ASP A 124 2.56 1.00 7.37
CA ASP A 124 2.24 -0.40 7.11
C ASP A 124 0.79 -0.73 7.49
N PRO A 125 -0.10 -1.01 6.52
CA PRO A 125 -1.41 -1.55 6.86
C PRO A 125 -1.31 -3.05 7.18
N GLU A 126 -2.10 -3.49 8.16
CA GLU A 126 -2.40 -4.91 8.34
C GLU A 126 -3.46 -5.31 7.31
N VAL A 127 -3.18 -6.31 6.47
CA VAL A 127 -4.08 -6.74 5.39
C VAL A 127 -4.37 -8.23 5.44
N ILE A 128 -5.64 -8.59 5.38
CA ILE A 128 -6.13 -9.94 5.61
C ILE A 128 -6.95 -10.40 4.41
N ASN A 129 -6.56 -11.53 3.81
CA ASN A 129 -7.40 -12.28 2.88
C ASN A 129 -8.39 -13.13 3.69
N VAL A 130 -9.67 -12.73 3.68
CA VAL A 130 -10.73 -13.38 4.43
C VAL A 130 -11.50 -14.33 3.49
N PRO A 131 -11.76 -15.60 3.91
CA PRO A 131 -12.58 -16.51 3.14
C PRO A 131 -13.96 -15.91 2.84
N ASP A 132 -14.54 -16.26 1.70
CA ASP A 132 -15.94 -15.90 1.41
C ASP A 132 -16.87 -16.58 2.42
N PRO A 133 -17.65 -15.85 3.23
CA PRO A 133 -18.61 -16.45 4.16
C PRO A 133 -19.79 -17.13 3.43
N HIS A 134 -19.99 -16.84 2.14
CA HIS A 134 -21.06 -17.40 1.31
C HIS A 134 -20.52 -17.87 -0.05
N PRO A 135 -19.70 -18.94 -0.09
CA PRO A 135 -19.17 -19.44 -1.34
C PRO A 135 -20.32 -19.91 -2.24
N THR A 136 -20.49 -19.27 -3.41
CA THR A 136 -21.36 -19.83 -4.45
C THR A 136 -20.73 -21.10 -5.02
N PRO A 137 -21.48 -22.21 -5.13
CA PRO A 137 -20.98 -23.48 -5.65
C PRO A 137 -20.59 -23.43 -7.13
#